data_AF-A0AA38KD72-F1
#
_entry.id   AF-A0AA38KD72-F1
#
_cell.length_a   1.000
_cell.length_b   1.000
_cell.length_c   1.000
_cell.angle_alpha   90.00
_cell.angle_beta   90.00
_cell.angle_gamma   90.00
#
_symmetry.space_group_name_H-M   'P 1'
#
loop_
_entity.id
_entity.type
_entity.pdbx_description
1 polymer ?
#
loop_
_entity_poly.entity_id
_entity_poly.type
_entity_poly.pdbx_seq_one_letter_code
_entity_poly.pdbx_strand_id
1 'polypeptide(L)'
;KYRPDVNRWVCTCPHLVKSRFLLCKHLVQGVEPVPPVFFLQVKRSRTAPVWSHPLLKALPSQITDKAENPRVDEEEDDEKSDRDDEEEEEDREEEECDDVAIISHLTHEEEMKNLIRDLHSFADGLDYQIQFRDNRMLAAVFRYGGSFLRMMEACLEKERRHNLNRGPPIATWDSGTASAMYYRTRPHRSEEGT
;
A
#
# COMPACT_ATOMS: atom_id res chain seq x y z
N LYS A 1 -4.84 -10.39 27.13
CA LYS A 1 -5.06 -8.92 27.27
C LYS A 1 -3.78 -8.20 26.89
N TYR A 2 -3.84 -7.20 26.00
CA TYR A 2 -2.65 -6.47 25.55
C TYR A 2 -2.13 -5.51 26.64
N ARG A 3 -0.81 -5.31 26.70
CA ARG A 3 -0.14 -4.43 27.67
C ARG A 3 0.56 -3.28 26.91
N PRO A 4 -0.11 -2.14 26.70
CA PRO A 4 0.52 -0.94 26.15
C PRO A 4 1.32 -0.20 27.23
N ASP A 5 2.53 0.23 26.89
CA ASP A 5 3.37 1.17 27.65
C ASP A 5 3.62 2.39 26.76
N VAL A 6 2.90 3.47 27.05
CA VAL A 6 2.95 4.72 26.27
C VAL A 6 4.29 5.44 26.46
N ASN A 7 4.90 5.34 27.64
CA ASN A 7 6.16 6.03 27.95
C ASN A 7 7.34 5.42 27.19
N ARG A 8 7.34 4.09 27.02
CA ARG A 8 8.35 3.38 26.22
C ARG A 8 7.95 3.21 24.76
N TRP A 9 6.70 3.54 24.41
CA TRP A 9 6.09 3.30 23.11
C TRP A 9 6.13 1.82 22.69
N VAL A 10 5.73 0.92 23.60
CA VAL A 10 5.75 -0.54 23.41
C VAL A 10 4.36 -1.12 23.68
N CYS A 11 3.97 -2.16 22.94
CA CYS A 11 2.71 -2.87 23.17
C CYS A 11 2.87 -4.33 22.81
N THR A 12 2.30 -5.24 23.61
CA THR A 12 2.34 -6.69 23.34
C THR A 12 1.36 -7.16 22.25
N CYS A 13 0.75 -6.25 21.47
CA CYS A 13 -0.18 -6.65 20.42
C CYS A 13 0.54 -6.98 19.09
N PRO A 14 0.08 -7.99 18.34
CA PRO A 14 0.68 -8.35 17.04
C PRO A 14 0.69 -7.20 16.03
N HIS A 15 -0.30 -6.31 16.10
CA HIS A 15 -0.40 -5.14 15.21
C HIS A 15 0.76 -4.16 15.36
N LEU A 16 1.43 -4.12 16.53
CA LEU A 16 2.58 -3.23 16.71
C LEU A 16 3.75 -3.68 15.83
N VAL A 17 4.04 -4.99 15.84
CA VAL A 17 5.14 -5.59 15.07
C VAL A 17 4.85 -5.56 13.57
N LYS A 18 3.59 -5.75 13.17
CA LYS A 18 3.16 -5.65 11.77
C LYS A 18 3.12 -4.21 11.23
N SER A 19 3.16 -3.20 12.09
CA SER A 19 3.11 -1.80 11.68
C SER A 19 4.49 -1.28 11.31
N ARG A 20 4.69 -0.85 10.05
CA ARG A 20 5.93 -0.15 9.59
C ARG A 20 6.21 1.13 10.41
N PHE A 21 5.17 1.71 11.01
CA PHE A 21 5.24 2.92 11.82
C PHE A 21 5.35 2.64 13.32
N LEU A 22 5.35 1.36 13.73
CA LEU A 22 5.32 0.94 15.13
C LEU A 22 4.15 1.64 15.88
N LEU A 23 2.98 1.63 15.23
CA LEU A 23 1.73 2.15 15.76
C LEU A 23 0.72 1.02 15.96
N CYS A 24 -0.05 1.09 17.04
CA CYS A 24 -1.21 0.23 17.24
C CYS A 24 -2.34 1.01 17.91
N LYS A 25 -3.57 0.51 17.77
CA LYS A 25 -4.75 1.15 18.38
C LYS A 25 -4.59 1.36 19.89
N HIS A 26 -3.92 0.45 20.59
CA HIS A 26 -3.76 0.50 22.04
C HIS A 26 -2.82 1.62 22.50
N LEU A 27 -1.79 1.94 21.71
CA LEU A 27 -0.87 3.06 22.01
C LEU A 27 -1.53 4.40 21.66
N VAL A 28 -2.20 4.48 20.51
CA VAL A 28 -2.88 5.71 20.06
C VAL A 28 -4.03 6.08 21.00
N GLN A 29 -4.77 5.09 21.51
CA GLN A 29 -5.82 5.33 22.51
C GLN A 29 -5.26 5.62 23.91
N GLY A 30 -3.95 5.45 24.13
CA GLY A 30 -3.28 5.69 25.42
C GLY A 30 -2.66 7.09 25.54
N VAL A 31 -2.69 7.90 24.48
CA VAL A 31 -2.17 9.27 24.47
C VAL A 31 -3.28 10.31 24.37
N GLU A 32 -2.99 11.52 24.83
CA GLU A 32 -3.84 12.67 24.57
C GLU A 32 -3.97 12.95 23.06
N PRO A 33 -5.14 13.40 22.57
CA PRO A 33 -5.30 13.83 21.20
C PRO A 33 -4.29 14.93 20.84
N VAL A 34 -3.54 14.71 19.76
CA VAL A 34 -2.53 15.66 19.28
C VAL A 34 -3.08 16.52 18.13
N PRO A 35 -2.76 17.82 18.07
CA PRO A 35 -3.20 18.69 16.98
C PRO A 35 -2.47 18.35 15.67
N PRO A 36 -3.00 18.68 14.48
CA PRO A 36 -2.38 18.31 13.20
C PRO A 36 -0.92 18.77 13.03
N VAL A 37 -0.55 19.91 13.63
CA VAL A 37 0.82 20.43 13.62
C VAL A 37 1.85 19.49 14.27
N PHE A 38 1.40 18.59 15.14
CA PHE A 38 2.23 17.52 15.72
C PHE A 38 2.91 16.68 14.65
N PHE A 39 2.17 16.30 13.59
CA PHE A 39 2.68 15.39 12.56
C PHE A 39 3.77 16.02 11.69
N LEU A 40 3.85 17.36 11.68
CA LEU A 40 4.94 18.10 11.02
C LEU A 40 6.22 18.17 11.86
N GLN A 41 6.12 17.96 13.18
CA GLN A 41 7.19 18.20 14.15
C GLN A 41 7.72 16.94 14.84
N VAL A 42 6.91 15.88 14.85
CA VAL A 42 7.25 14.62 15.51
C VAL A 42 8.49 13.97 14.87
N LYS A 43 9.42 13.50 15.70
CA LYS A 43 10.65 12.84 15.24
C LYS A 43 10.63 11.35 15.57
N ARG A 44 11.10 10.54 14.63
CA ARG A 44 11.29 9.10 14.79
C ARG A 44 12.73 8.78 15.18
N SER A 45 12.91 8.10 16.31
CA SER A 45 14.19 7.61 16.81
C SER A 45 14.33 6.11 16.58
N ARG A 46 15.57 5.62 16.41
CA ARG A 46 15.87 4.16 16.33
C ARG A 46 15.95 3.49 17.71
N THR A 47 15.95 4.28 18.78
CA THR A 47 15.95 3.84 20.17
C THR A 47 14.64 4.23 20.85
N ALA A 48 14.19 3.44 21.81
CA ALA A 48 12.96 3.75 22.55
C ALA A 48 13.10 5.05 23.37
N PRO A 49 12.06 5.90 23.42
CA PRO A 49 10.80 5.79 22.67
C PRO A 49 10.97 6.15 21.18
N VAL A 50 10.39 5.32 20.31
CA VAL A 50 10.47 5.46 18.84
C VAL A 50 9.90 6.80 18.37
N TRP A 51 8.85 7.28 19.03
CA TRP A 51 8.25 8.59 18.77
C TRP A 51 8.53 9.50 19.95
N SER A 52 9.07 10.69 19.67
CA SER A 52 9.36 11.69 20.70
C SER A 52 8.80 13.04 20.29
N HIS A 53 7.95 13.61 21.13
CA HIS A 53 7.41 14.95 20.96
C HIS A 53 6.81 15.47 22.28
N PRO A 54 6.94 16.77 22.63
CA PRO A 54 6.41 17.33 23.88
C PRO A 54 4.89 17.20 24.06
N LEU A 55 4.15 17.08 22.96
CA LEU A 55 2.69 16.90 22.97
C LEU A 55 2.25 15.43 23.13
N LEU A 56 3.19 14.48 23.10
CA LEU A 56 2.89 13.06 23.22
C LEU A 56 2.83 12.67 24.71
N LYS A 57 1.68 12.93 25.34
CA LYS A 57 1.47 12.67 26.78
C LYS A 57 0.56 11.47 26.99
N ALA A 58 0.93 10.61 27.93
CA ALA A 58 0.11 9.48 28.33
C ALA A 58 -1.16 9.95 29.07
N LEU A 59 -2.29 9.29 28.80
CA LEU A 59 -3.52 9.53 29.55
C LEU A 59 -3.35 9.07 31.01
N PRO A 60 -3.95 9.79 31.98
CA PRO A 60 -3.77 9.53 33.41
C PRO A 60 -4.22 8.12 33.83
N SER A 61 -5.10 7.47 33.08
CA SER A 61 -5.55 6.08 33.32
C SER A 61 -4.48 5.00 33.08
N GLN A 62 -3.29 5.37 32.57
CA GLN A 62 -2.14 4.47 32.35
C GLN A 62 -1.02 4.70 33.39
N ILE A 63 -1.21 5.62 34.35
CA ILE A 63 -0.25 5.91 35.43
C ILE A 63 -0.68 5.12 36.67
N THR A 64 -0.62 3.79 36.60
CA THR A 64 -0.75 2.94 37.79
C THR A 64 0.34 1.87 37.75
N ASP A 65 1.18 1.92 38.79
CA ASP A 65 2.10 0.91 39.30
C ASP A 65 3.46 0.74 38.62
N LYS A 66 4.37 1.65 38.97
CA LYS A 66 5.75 1.27 39.28
C LYS A 66 6.01 1.53 40.77
N ALA A 67 6.02 0.47 41.57
CA ALA A 67 6.79 0.40 42.80
C ALA A 67 7.82 -0.74 42.64
N GLU A 68 9.05 -0.44 43.01
CA GLU A 68 10.24 -1.30 43.14
C GLU A 68 9.91 -2.54 44.02
N ASN A 69 10.51 -3.74 43.96
CA ASN A 69 11.91 -4.21 43.86
C ASN A 69 11.85 -5.78 43.90
N PRO A 70 12.91 -6.57 44.24
CA PRO A 70 14.14 -6.97 43.55
C PRO A 70 14.18 -8.47 43.12
N ARG A 71 15.32 -8.86 42.54
CA ARG A 71 15.77 -10.19 42.04
C ARG A 71 15.57 -11.38 43.00
N VAL A 72 15.26 -12.56 42.46
CA VAL A 72 15.73 -13.88 42.93
C VAL A 72 15.96 -14.80 41.71
N ASP A 73 17.15 -15.38 41.64
CA ASP A 73 17.58 -16.43 40.72
C ASP A 73 16.97 -17.77 41.12
N GLU A 74 16.39 -18.54 40.19
CA GLU A 74 16.31 -20.00 40.29
C GLU A 74 16.46 -20.62 38.89
N GLU A 75 17.49 -21.44 38.77
CA GLU A 75 17.74 -22.39 37.68
C GLU A 75 16.70 -23.52 37.74
N GLU A 76 16.22 -24.02 36.59
CA GLU A 76 16.10 -25.47 36.38
C GLU A 76 15.88 -25.80 34.90
N ASP A 77 16.49 -26.92 34.55
CA ASP A 77 16.76 -27.57 33.28
C ASP A 77 15.56 -28.42 32.83
N ASP A 78 15.21 -28.47 31.54
CA ASP A 78 14.72 -29.72 30.93
C ASP A 78 14.75 -29.71 29.38
N GLU A 79 15.09 -30.88 28.83
CA GLU A 79 15.49 -31.17 27.45
C GLU A 79 14.31 -31.39 26.46
N LYS A 80 14.61 -31.17 25.16
CA LYS A 80 14.09 -31.83 23.91
C LYS A 80 12.56 -31.70 23.61
N SER A 81 12.06 -31.76 22.36
CA SER A 81 12.49 -32.41 21.11
C SER A 81 11.87 -31.80 19.84
N ASP A 82 12.53 -32.02 18.70
CA ASP A 82 12.02 -32.32 17.33
C ASP A 82 11.00 -31.42 16.58
N ARG A 83 11.51 -30.93 15.42
CA ARG A 83 10.92 -30.89 14.05
C ARG A 83 9.61 -30.12 13.81
N ASP A 84 9.65 -29.18 12.88
CA ASP A 84 9.01 -29.35 11.56
C ASP A 84 9.53 -28.32 10.54
N ASP A 85 9.62 -28.78 9.29
CA ASP A 85 9.88 -28.04 8.04
C ASP A 85 8.92 -26.85 7.90
N GLU A 86 9.44 -25.67 7.58
CA GLU A 86 8.64 -24.61 6.96
C GLU A 86 9.37 -24.10 5.71
N GLU A 87 8.68 -24.28 4.58
CA GLU A 87 9.06 -23.92 3.23
C GLU A 87 9.30 -22.40 3.11
N GLU A 88 10.47 -22.01 2.61
CA GLU A 88 10.79 -20.60 2.30
C GLU A 88 9.99 -20.15 1.06
N GLU A 89 8.80 -19.59 1.28
CA GLU A 89 8.13 -18.73 0.29
C GLU A 89 8.85 -17.38 0.27
N GLU A 90 9.67 -17.15 -0.77
CA GLU A 90 10.25 -15.83 -1.07
C GLU A 90 9.13 -14.84 -1.42
N ASP A 91 8.57 -14.19 -0.39
CA ASP A 91 7.75 -12.99 -0.53
C ASP A 91 8.61 -11.88 -1.14
N ARG A 92 8.55 -11.80 -2.46
CA ARG A 92 9.15 -10.72 -3.25
C ARG A 92 8.37 -9.45 -2.97
N GLU A 93 8.78 -8.70 -1.94
CA GLU A 93 8.26 -7.37 -1.63
C GLU A 93 8.42 -6.47 -2.87
N GLU A 94 7.32 -6.19 -3.56
CA GLU A 94 7.26 -5.13 -4.57
C GLU A 94 7.46 -3.80 -3.83
N GLU A 95 8.68 -3.26 -3.88
CA GLU A 95 8.98 -1.93 -3.36
C GLU A 95 8.08 -0.90 -4.05
N GLU A 96 7.11 -0.40 -3.29
CA GLU A 96 6.32 0.79 -3.61
C GLU A 96 7.30 1.96 -3.75
N CYS A 97 7.61 2.32 -5.00
CA CYS A 97 8.45 3.46 -5.36
C CYS A 97 7.81 4.73 -4.78
N ASP A 98 8.38 5.23 -3.69
CA ASP A 98 8.10 6.54 -3.09
C ASP A 98 8.15 7.61 -4.19
N ASP A 99 7.12 8.44 -4.28
CA ASP A 99 6.88 9.48 -5.30
C ASP A 99 8.10 10.43 -5.44
N VAL A 100 9.06 10.06 -6.27
CA VAL A 100 10.01 11.00 -6.84
C VAL A 100 9.25 11.73 -7.94
N ALA A 101 8.77 12.92 -7.63
CA ALA A 101 8.32 13.87 -8.64
C ALA A 101 9.50 14.15 -9.59
N ILE A 102 9.60 13.35 -10.65
CA ILE A 102 10.48 13.62 -11.78
C ILE A 102 10.01 14.95 -12.34
N ILE A 103 10.81 15.99 -12.15
CA ILE A 103 10.59 17.29 -12.80
C ILE A 103 10.87 17.06 -14.28
N SER A 104 9.88 16.51 -14.96
CA SER A 104 9.85 16.44 -16.40
C SER A 104 9.64 17.87 -16.91
N HIS A 105 10.55 18.32 -17.77
CA HIS A 105 10.43 19.62 -18.44
C HIS A 105 9.39 19.61 -19.56
N LEU A 106 8.73 18.48 -19.80
CA LEU A 106 7.70 18.33 -20.81
C LEU A 106 6.36 18.81 -20.28
N THR A 107 5.53 19.31 -21.18
CA THR A 107 4.13 19.56 -20.87
C THR A 107 3.40 18.22 -20.69
N HIS A 108 2.34 18.21 -19.87
CA HIS A 108 1.48 17.03 -19.71
C HIS A 108 1.00 16.45 -21.06
N GLU A 109 0.72 17.30 -22.05
CA GLU A 109 0.33 16.86 -23.39
C GLU A 109 1.46 16.12 -24.11
N GLU A 110 2.69 16.62 -24.03
CA GLU A 110 3.87 15.98 -24.63
C GLU A 110 4.19 14.66 -23.94
N GLU A 111 4.10 14.60 -22.61
CA GLU A 111 4.26 13.36 -21.84
C GLU A 111 3.24 12.31 -22.27
N MET A 112 1.97 12.69 -22.34
CA MET A 112 0.90 11.80 -22.77
C MET A 112 1.12 11.32 -24.20
N LYS A 113 1.52 12.21 -25.12
CA LYS A 113 1.83 11.85 -26.51
C LYS A 113 3.01 10.89 -26.62
N ASN A 114 4.07 11.10 -25.82
CA ASN A 114 5.21 10.20 -25.78
C ASN A 114 4.81 8.83 -25.25
N LEU A 115 4.04 8.77 -24.15
CA LEU A 115 3.54 7.52 -23.60
C LEU A 115 2.68 6.77 -24.63
N ILE A 116 1.79 7.46 -25.34
CA ILE A 116 0.97 6.85 -26.41
C ILE A 116 1.84 6.28 -27.52
N ARG A 117 2.85 7.02 -27.98
CA ARG A 117 3.78 6.55 -29.03
C ARG A 117 4.52 5.30 -28.58
N ASP A 118 5.03 5.30 -27.35
CA ASP A 118 5.82 4.20 -26.82
C ASP A 118 4.94 2.95 -26.61
N LEU A 119 3.68 3.12 -26.17
CA LEU A 119 2.69 2.04 -26.10
C LEU A 119 2.36 1.46 -27.49
N HIS A 120 2.21 2.30 -28.51
CA HIS A 120 2.01 1.83 -29.88
C HIS A 120 3.22 1.03 -30.39
N SER A 121 4.44 1.57 -30.24
CA SER A 121 5.66 0.87 -30.66
C SER A 121 5.86 -0.44 -29.91
N PHE A 122 5.47 -0.51 -28.63
CA PHE A 122 5.52 -1.74 -27.85
C PHE A 122 4.50 -2.76 -28.35
N ALA A 123 3.27 -2.33 -28.63
CA ALA A 123 2.23 -3.19 -29.20
C ALA A 123 2.64 -3.78 -30.56
N ASP A 124 3.24 -2.97 -31.44
CA ASP A 124 3.80 -3.44 -32.71
C ASP A 124 4.90 -4.49 -32.50
N GLY A 125 5.75 -4.30 -31.48
CA GLY A 125 6.74 -5.28 -31.06
C GLY A 125 6.12 -6.59 -30.60
N LEU A 126 5.04 -6.53 -29.80
CA LEU A 126 4.30 -7.72 -29.37
C LEU A 126 3.63 -8.45 -30.52
N ASP A 127 3.09 -7.73 -31.50
CA ASP A 127 2.50 -8.32 -32.71
C ASP A 127 3.55 -9.12 -33.49
N TYR A 128 4.75 -8.55 -33.65
CA TYR A 128 5.88 -9.26 -34.22
C TYR A 128 6.26 -10.50 -33.40
N GLN A 129 6.13 -10.49 -32.06
CA GLN A 129 6.44 -11.66 -31.24
C GLN A 129 5.48 -12.83 -31.42
N ILE A 130 4.25 -12.61 -31.91
CA ILE A 130 3.23 -13.66 -32.08
C ILE A 130 3.74 -14.82 -32.92
N GLN A 131 4.58 -14.55 -33.93
CA GLN A 131 5.13 -15.57 -34.82
C GLN A 131 6.00 -16.61 -34.08
N PHE A 132 6.65 -16.23 -32.98
CA PHE A 132 7.52 -17.12 -32.21
C PHE A 132 6.75 -17.99 -31.21
N ARG A 133 5.49 -17.64 -30.91
CA ARG A 133 4.62 -18.37 -29.96
C ARG A 133 5.31 -18.65 -28.61
N ASP A 134 6.16 -17.73 -28.15
CA ASP A 134 6.88 -17.88 -26.88
C ASP A 134 6.00 -17.50 -25.69
N ASN A 135 5.57 -18.51 -24.93
CA ASN A 135 4.78 -18.32 -23.72
C ASN A 135 5.54 -17.58 -22.61
N ARG A 136 6.87 -17.57 -22.62
CA ARG A 136 7.68 -16.84 -21.62
C ARG A 136 7.52 -15.34 -21.80
N MET A 137 7.52 -14.87 -23.04
CA MET A 137 7.28 -13.46 -23.34
C MET A 137 5.87 -13.05 -22.91
N LEU A 138 4.86 -13.88 -23.19
CA LEU A 138 3.49 -13.63 -22.74
C LEU A 138 3.39 -13.57 -21.20
N ALA A 139 4.01 -14.52 -20.50
CA ALA A 139 4.07 -14.54 -19.05
C ALA A 139 4.80 -13.31 -18.48
N ALA A 140 5.86 -12.84 -19.12
CA ALA A 140 6.57 -11.63 -18.72
C ALA A 140 5.67 -10.39 -18.85
N VAL A 141 4.93 -10.26 -19.96
CA VAL A 141 3.96 -9.16 -20.15
C VAL A 141 2.91 -9.15 -19.05
N PHE A 142 2.34 -10.31 -18.69
CA PHE A 142 1.36 -10.38 -17.59
C PHE A 142 1.98 -10.10 -16.22
N ARG A 143 3.18 -10.62 -15.96
CA ARG A 143 3.87 -10.43 -14.67
C ARG A 143 4.20 -8.97 -14.42
N TYR A 144 4.82 -8.29 -15.39
CA TYR A 144 5.26 -6.91 -15.22
C TYR A 144 4.17 -5.88 -15.53
N GLY A 145 3.22 -6.22 -16.41
CA GLY A 145 2.12 -5.34 -16.82
C GLY A 145 0.82 -5.51 -16.04
N GLY A 146 0.74 -6.43 -15.06
CA GLY A 146 -0.52 -6.87 -14.47
C GLY A 146 -1.40 -5.74 -13.92
N SER A 147 -0.83 -4.79 -13.18
CA SER A 147 -1.57 -3.63 -12.64
C SER A 147 -2.07 -2.70 -13.75
N PHE A 148 -1.21 -2.40 -14.73
CA PHE A 148 -1.54 -1.60 -15.90
C PHE A 148 -2.64 -2.25 -16.75
N LEU A 149 -2.56 -3.56 -16.99
CA LEU A 149 -3.57 -4.31 -17.75
C LEU A 149 -4.94 -4.28 -17.06
N ARG A 150 -4.99 -4.41 -15.73
CA ARG A 150 -6.24 -4.25 -14.95
C ARG A 150 -6.82 -2.84 -15.06
N MET A 151 -5.97 -1.81 -15.01
CA MET A 151 -6.41 -0.43 -15.22
C MET A 151 -6.96 -0.23 -16.64
N MET A 152 -6.26 -0.72 -17.66
CA MET A 152 -6.69 -0.68 -19.06
C MET A 152 -8.06 -1.36 -19.23
N GLU A 153 -8.24 -2.56 -18.69
CA GLU A 153 -9.50 -3.29 -18.74
C GLU A 153 -10.64 -2.52 -18.06
N ALA A 154 -10.39 -1.93 -16.88
CA ALA A 154 -11.38 -1.09 -16.19
C ALA A 154 -11.77 0.16 -17.00
N CYS A 155 -10.81 0.81 -17.69
CA CYS A 155 -11.09 1.93 -18.57
C CYS A 155 -11.97 1.52 -19.77
N LEU A 156 -11.64 0.41 -20.42
CA LEU A 156 -12.40 -0.11 -21.56
C LEU A 156 -13.81 -0.60 -21.14
N GLU A 157 -13.93 -1.20 -19.96
CA GLU A 157 -15.21 -1.58 -19.36
C GLU A 157 -16.10 -0.35 -19.11
N LYS A 158 -15.52 0.70 -18.52
CA LYS A 158 -16.21 1.96 -18.27
C LYS A 158 -16.72 2.58 -19.58
N GLU A 159 -15.88 2.58 -20.62
CA GLU A 159 -16.27 3.07 -21.94
C GLU A 159 -17.37 2.24 -22.59
N ARG A 160 -17.26 0.92 -22.55
CA ARG A 160 -18.27 0.02 -23.11
C ARG A 160 -19.62 0.22 -22.44
N ARG A 161 -19.67 0.36 -21.12
CA ARG A 161 -20.91 0.63 -20.37
C ARG A 161 -21.49 2.00 -20.66
N HIS A 162 -20.65 3.03 -20.77
CA HIS A 162 -21.09 4.36 -21.15
C HIS A 162 -21.75 4.37 -22.54
N ASN A 163 -21.21 3.58 -23.47
CA ASN A 163 -21.73 3.44 -24.82
C ASN A 163 -22.93 2.48 -24.94
N LEU A 164 -23.30 1.77 -23.87
CA LEU A 164 -24.49 0.94 -23.83
C LEU A 164 -25.70 1.77 -23.37
N ASN A 165 -26.69 1.91 -24.26
CA ASN A 165 -27.96 2.60 -23.96
C ASN A 165 -28.83 1.89 -22.90
N ARG A 166 -28.44 0.68 -22.46
CA ARG A 166 -29.11 -0.10 -21.42
C ARG A 166 -28.08 -0.82 -20.56
N GLY A 167 -28.05 -0.48 -19.29
CA GLY A 167 -27.23 -1.15 -18.27
C GLY A 167 -27.61 -0.67 -16.87
N PRO A 168 -27.31 -1.44 -15.82
CA PRO A 168 -27.49 -0.99 -14.46
C PRO A 168 -26.65 0.27 -14.20
N PRO A 169 -27.18 1.27 -13.46
CA PRO A 169 -26.44 2.48 -13.14
C PRO A 169 -25.18 2.15 -12.34
N ILE A 170 -24.07 2.81 -12.66
CA ILE A 170 -22.80 2.62 -11.97
C ILE A 170 -22.93 3.15 -10.54
N ALA A 171 -22.64 2.30 -9.55
CA ALA A 171 -22.40 2.78 -8.21
C ALA A 171 -21.06 3.55 -8.22
N THR A 172 -21.08 4.80 -7.77
CA THR A 172 -19.90 5.68 -7.70
C THR A 172 -18.72 5.11 -6.90
N TRP A 173 -18.94 4.03 -6.15
CA TRP A 173 -17.97 3.38 -5.27
C TRP A 173 -17.73 1.90 -5.61
N ASP A 174 -18.05 1.46 -6.83
CA ASP A 174 -17.74 0.09 -7.22
C ASP A 174 -16.22 -0.10 -7.30
N SER A 175 -15.70 -1.04 -6.49
CA SER A 175 -14.27 -1.36 -6.38
C SER A 175 -13.63 -1.71 -7.73
N GLY A 176 -14.38 -2.29 -8.66
CA GLY A 176 -13.91 -2.61 -10.01
C GLY A 176 -13.71 -1.37 -10.90
N THR A 177 -14.25 -0.21 -10.53
CA THR A 177 -14.15 1.04 -11.31
C THR A 177 -13.21 2.08 -10.68
N ALA A 178 -12.67 1.79 -9.49
CA ALA A 178 -11.80 2.72 -8.77
C ALA A 178 -10.55 3.12 -9.58
N SER A 179 -9.95 2.16 -10.29
CA SER A 179 -8.78 2.40 -11.16
C SER A 179 -9.10 3.24 -12.40
N ALA A 180 -10.36 3.29 -12.83
CA ALA A 180 -10.83 4.04 -13.99
C ALA A 180 -11.56 5.34 -13.61
N MET A 181 -11.41 5.82 -12.36
CA MET A 181 -12.13 7.00 -11.86
C MET A 181 -11.87 8.25 -12.71
N TYR A 182 -10.59 8.53 -13.00
CA TYR A 182 -10.15 9.71 -13.76
C TYR A 182 -10.27 9.55 -15.29
N TYR A 183 -10.57 8.35 -15.79
CA TYR A 183 -10.73 8.09 -17.21
C TYR A 183 -12.01 8.75 -17.74
N ARG A 184 -11.88 9.61 -18.75
CA ARG A 184 -13.02 10.22 -19.46
C ARG A 184 -13.32 9.40 -20.70
N THR A 185 -14.58 8.98 -20.85
CA THR A 185 -15.03 8.16 -21.98
C THR A 185 -15.05 8.97 -23.26
N ARG A 186 -14.75 8.32 -24.39
CA ARG A 186 -14.90 8.95 -25.72
C ARG A 186 -16.40 9.00 -26.08
N PRO A 187 -16.84 10.04 -26.83
CA PRO A 187 -18.21 10.14 -27.30
C PRO A 187 -18.58 8.94 -28.17
N HIS A 188 -19.87 8.59 -28.20
CA HIS A 188 -20.35 7.54 -29.07
C HIS A 188 -20.22 8.00 -30.53
N ARG A 189 -19.78 7.12 -31.45
CA ARG A 189 -19.61 7.43 -32.89
C ARG A 189 -20.85 8.03 -33.59
N SER A 190 -22.03 7.90 -32.99
CA SER A 190 -23.27 8.53 -33.50
C SER A 190 -23.40 10.01 -33.14
N GLU A 191 -22.63 10.50 -32.18
CA GLU A 191 -22.65 11.89 -31.69
C GLU A 191 -21.56 12.76 -32.35
N GLU A 192 -20.60 12.15 -33.05
CA GLU A 192 -19.52 12.87 -33.77
C GLU A 192 -19.98 13.49 -35.11
N GLY A 193 -21.25 13.35 -35.48
CA GLY A 193 -21.80 13.72 -36.81
C GLY A 193 -22.87 14.84 -36.82
N THR A 194 -23.08 15.55 -35.72
CA THR A 194 -24.00 16.71 -35.61
C THR A 194 -23.26 17.93 -35.09
#